data_AF-A0AAJ5MJ36-F1
#
_entry.id   AF-A0AAJ5MJ36-F1
#
_cell.length_a   1.000
_cell.length_b   1.000
_cell.length_c   1.000
_cell.angle_alpha   90.00
_cell.angle_beta   90.00
_cell.angle_gamma   90.00
#
_symmetry.space_group_name_H-M   'P 1'
#
loop_
_entity.id
_entity.type
_entity.pdbx_description
1 polymer ?
#
loop_
_entity_poly.entity_id
_entity_poly.type
_entity_poly.pdbx_seq_one_letter_code
_entity_poly.pdbx_strand_id
1 'polypeptide(L)'
;MRMCRRAVTVLALSLPLSAWAAVPVVDDNAGGYPPAGYGTSGAYAGAGASAPASANGQLFMQLQQMQDQISRQQGIIEELQNDVSRMKQENLERYQDLDRRISSGAAPAATPDNSSTGGANSAATGAAAGANAAQPPAASSEPGDPAKEKLYYDAAFDLIKQKDFDKASQAFNAFLRKYPNSQYAGNAQYWLGEVNLAKGDLQGASQAFAEVGQKYPKHSKVPDSLYKLADVERRMGHTDKVKGILQQVITQYPGTSAAQLAQRDLQKL
;
A
#
# COMPACT_ATOMS: atom_id res chain seq x y z
N MET A 1 62.17 -7.11 22.04
CA MET A 1 61.01 -6.21 22.27
C MET A 1 59.77 -7.06 22.44
N ARG A 2 58.95 -6.73 23.43
CA ARG A 2 57.86 -7.56 23.98
C ARG A 2 56.55 -7.35 23.22
N MET A 3 55.79 -8.45 23.13
CA MET A 3 54.32 -8.54 23.09
C MET A 3 53.53 -8.03 21.88
N CYS A 4 52.70 -8.92 21.32
CA CYS A 4 51.24 -8.77 21.36
C CYS A 4 50.58 -10.13 21.10
N ARG A 5 49.96 -10.70 22.15
CA ARG A 5 49.15 -11.93 22.10
C ARG A 5 47.81 -11.60 21.42
N ARG A 6 47.46 -12.33 20.36
CA ARG A 6 46.10 -12.34 19.80
C ARG A 6 45.23 -13.29 20.64
N ALA A 7 44.30 -12.73 21.40
CA ALA A 7 43.24 -13.50 22.05
C ALA A 7 42.15 -13.80 21.00
N VAL A 8 42.08 -15.06 20.57
CA VAL A 8 40.96 -15.59 19.79
C VAL A 8 40.08 -16.35 20.78
N THR A 9 39.01 -15.71 21.22
CA THR A 9 37.98 -16.36 22.05
C THR A 9 36.89 -16.87 21.14
N VAL A 10 36.98 -18.15 20.76
CA VAL A 10 35.89 -18.89 20.12
C VAL A 10 34.88 -19.25 21.22
N LEU A 11 33.72 -18.59 21.21
CA LEU A 11 32.59 -19.01 22.03
C LEU A 11 31.67 -19.88 21.16
N ALA A 12 31.85 -21.19 21.28
CA ALA A 12 30.86 -22.16 20.83
C ALA A 12 29.74 -22.20 21.87
N LEU A 13 28.48 -21.98 21.48
CA LEU A 13 27.35 -22.51 22.23
C LEU A 13 26.24 -22.96 21.28
N SER A 14 26.13 -24.28 21.20
CA SER A 14 25.09 -25.09 20.61
C SER A 14 23.79 -25.04 21.42
N LEU A 15 22.64 -24.97 20.76
CA LEU A 15 21.61 -26.03 20.70
C LEU A 15 20.21 -25.48 20.31
N PRO A 16 19.35 -26.32 19.68
CA PRO A 16 18.04 -25.97 19.15
C PRO A 16 16.92 -26.18 20.18
N LEU A 17 15.83 -25.41 20.10
CA LEU A 17 14.60 -25.69 20.85
C LEU A 17 13.38 -25.45 19.97
N SER A 18 12.88 -26.54 19.40
CA SER A 18 11.53 -26.69 18.87
C SER A 18 10.56 -26.72 20.06
N ALA A 19 9.57 -25.84 20.10
CA ALA A 19 8.48 -25.90 21.07
C ALA A 19 7.17 -26.21 20.34
N TRP A 20 6.64 -27.41 20.55
CA TRP A 20 5.24 -27.75 20.28
C TRP A 20 4.39 -27.29 21.47
N ALA A 21 3.45 -26.37 21.22
CA ALA A 21 2.45 -26.01 22.22
C ALA A 21 1.26 -26.96 22.09
N ALA A 22 1.09 -27.83 23.09
CA ALA A 22 -0.12 -28.61 23.29
C ALA A 22 -1.23 -27.69 23.83
N VAL A 23 -2.41 -27.74 23.19
CA VAL A 23 -3.63 -27.06 23.66
C VAL A 23 -4.34 -27.98 24.65
N PRO A 24 -4.65 -27.54 25.88
CA PRO A 24 -5.45 -28.35 26.80
C PRO A 24 -6.92 -28.39 26.37
N VAL A 25 -7.48 -29.60 26.32
CA VAL A 25 -8.93 -29.83 26.17
C VAL A 25 -9.57 -29.65 27.55
N VAL A 26 -10.61 -28.81 27.63
CA VAL A 26 -11.43 -28.66 28.83
C VAL A 26 -12.62 -29.61 28.71
N ASP A 27 -12.78 -30.49 29.69
CA ASP A 27 -13.92 -31.40 29.84
C ASP A 27 -14.96 -30.65 30.69
N ASP A 28 -16.08 -30.24 30.08
CA ASP A 28 -17.19 -29.60 30.80
C ASP A 28 -18.32 -30.61 31.03
N ASN A 29 -18.61 -30.78 32.32
CA ASN A 29 -19.45 -31.79 32.95
C ASN A 29 -20.95 -31.51 32.76
N ALA A 30 -21.71 -32.50 32.29
CA ALA A 30 -23.18 -32.48 32.39
C ALA A 30 -23.77 -33.90 32.49
N GLY A 31 -23.65 -34.52 33.66
CA GLY A 31 -24.38 -35.74 34.03
C GLY A 31 -25.20 -35.53 35.29
N GLY A 32 -26.49 -35.21 35.16
CA GLY A 32 -27.40 -35.07 36.29
C GLY A 32 -28.87 -35.21 35.88
N TYR A 33 -29.39 -36.44 35.94
CA TYR A 33 -30.82 -36.76 35.82
C TYR A 33 -31.53 -36.50 37.17
N PRO A 34 -32.75 -35.95 37.16
CA PRO A 34 -33.83 -36.60 37.91
C PRO A 34 -35.18 -36.67 37.14
N PRO A 35 -36.17 -37.44 37.64
CA PRO A 35 -37.05 -38.27 36.81
C PRO A 35 -38.46 -37.73 36.55
N ALA A 36 -39.18 -38.53 35.76
CA ALA A 36 -40.51 -38.34 35.19
C ALA A 36 -41.65 -38.04 36.18
N GLY A 37 -42.56 -37.18 35.74
CA GLY A 37 -43.92 -37.03 36.26
C GLY A 37 -44.88 -36.73 35.10
N TYR A 38 -45.81 -37.66 34.84
CA TYR A 38 -46.93 -37.46 33.93
C TYR A 38 -47.96 -36.51 34.55
N GLY A 39 -48.42 -35.53 33.79
CA GLY A 39 -49.47 -34.59 34.19
C GLY A 39 -50.06 -33.87 32.97
N THR A 40 -51.37 -33.73 32.96
CA THR A 40 -52.22 -33.58 31.78
C THR A 40 -52.49 -32.12 31.39
N SER A 41 -52.95 -31.94 30.15
CA SER A 41 -53.91 -30.92 29.69
C SER A 41 -53.58 -29.42 29.83
N GLY A 42 -53.59 -28.71 28.70
CA GLY A 42 -54.06 -27.32 28.67
C GLY A 42 -53.19 -26.31 27.90
N ALA A 43 -53.59 -26.11 26.65
CA ALA A 43 -53.87 -24.79 26.06
C ALA A 43 -52.74 -23.76 25.77
N TYR A 44 -52.95 -23.15 24.59
CA TYR A 44 -52.60 -21.83 24.07
C TYR A 44 -51.14 -21.42 23.75
N ALA A 45 -51.09 -20.62 22.67
CA ALA A 45 -50.04 -19.74 22.17
C ALA A 45 -48.91 -20.38 21.32
N GLY A 46 -49.19 -20.43 20.01
CA GLY A 46 -48.15 -20.29 19.00
C GLY A 46 -47.52 -18.90 19.12
N ALA A 47 -46.30 -18.85 19.62
CA ALA A 47 -45.35 -17.78 19.39
C ALA A 47 -44.03 -18.46 19.00
N GLY A 48 -43.71 -18.40 17.71
CA GLY A 48 -42.43 -18.87 17.19
C GLY A 48 -41.33 -17.96 17.71
N ALA A 49 -40.72 -18.33 18.84
CA ALA A 49 -39.43 -17.82 19.25
C ALA A 49 -38.37 -18.51 18.38
N SER A 50 -37.83 -17.79 17.41
CA SER A 50 -36.62 -18.17 16.69
C SER A 50 -35.47 -18.33 17.68
N ALA A 51 -34.99 -19.57 17.85
CA ALA A 51 -33.75 -19.83 18.55
C ALA A 51 -32.59 -19.09 17.86
N PRO A 52 -31.65 -18.48 18.59
CA PRO A 52 -30.46 -17.90 17.97
C PRO A 52 -29.69 -19.03 17.28
N ALA A 53 -29.46 -18.89 15.97
CA ALA A 53 -28.56 -19.76 15.23
C ALA A 53 -27.24 -19.83 16.01
N SER A 54 -26.92 -21.01 16.52
CA SER A 54 -25.77 -21.25 17.37
C SER A 54 -24.50 -20.71 16.69
N ALA A 55 -23.69 -19.95 17.45
CA ALA A 55 -22.47 -19.30 16.96
C ALA A 55 -21.52 -20.25 16.19
N ASN A 56 -21.58 -21.56 16.49
CA ASN A 56 -20.85 -22.60 15.78
C ASN A 56 -21.32 -22.83 14.32
N GLY A 57 -22.61 -22.65 14.02
CA GLY A 57 -23.14 -22.73 12.66
C GLY A 57 -22.81 -21.50 11.81
N GLN A 58 -22.75 -20.32 12.45
CA GLN A 58 -22.29 -19.08 11.80
C GLN A 58 -20.80 -19.15 11.45
N LEU A 59 -19.97 -19.73 12.33
CA LEU A 59 -18.54 -19.93 12.05
C LEU A 59 -18.31 -20.90 10.88
N PHE A 60 -19.08 -21.99 10.79
CA PHE A 60 -18.99 -22.93 9.68
C PHE A 60 -19.37 -22.31 8.34
N MET A 61 -20.45 -21.52 8.29
CA MET A 61 -20.80 -20.76 7.08
C MET A 61 -19.73 -19.73 6.71
N GLN A 62 -19.07 -19.10 7.70
CA GLN A 62 -17.97 -18.17 7.45
C GLN A 62 -16.72 -18.86 6.89
N LEU A 63 -16.43 -20.09 7.34
CA LEU A 63 -15.31 -20.90 6.87
C LEU A 63 -15.54 -21.39 5.43
N GLN A 64 -16.80 -21.66 5.06
CA GLN A 64 -17.19 -21.99 3.70
C GLN A 64 -17.13 -20.75 2.78
N GLN A 65 -17.60 -19.59 3.27
CA GLN A 65 -17.49 -18.32 2.55
C GLN A 65 -16.03 -17.91 2.31
N MET A 66 -15.14 -18.18 3.28
CA MET A 66 -13.71 -17.92 3.12
C MET A 66 -13.06 -18.81 2.05
N GLN A 67 -13.44 -20.09 1.96
CA GLN A 67 -12.91 -20.99 0.92
C GLN A 67 -13.37 -20.57 -0.48
N ASP A 68 -14.63 -20.16 -0.62
CA ASP A 68 -15.14 -19.58 -1.87
C ASP A 68 -14.45 -18.28 -2.26
N GLN A 69 -14.01 -17.49 -1.26
CA GLN A 69 -13.28 -16.26 -1.50
C GLN A 69 -11.85 -16.53 -1.97
N ILE A 70 -11.18 -17.56 -1.44
CA ILE A 70 -9.84 -17.96 -1.87
C ILE A 70 -9.86 -18.44 -3.32
N SER A 71 -10.81 -19.29 -3.71
CA SER A 71 -10.94 -19.76 -5.10
C SER A 71 -11.20 -18.60 -6.07
N ARG A 72 -12.04 -17.64 -5.68
CA ARG A 72 -12.28 -16.42 -6.48
C ARG A 72 -11.04 -15.54 -6.58
N GLN A 73 -10.29 -15.39 -5.49
CA GLN A 73 -9.04 -14.61 -5.50
C GLN A 73 -7.96 -15.26 -6.38
N GLN A 74 -7.89 -16.60 -6.41
CA GLN A 74 -6.96 -17.31 -7.29
C GLN A 74 -7.32 -17.12 -8.77
N GLY A 75 -8.61 -17.19 -9.13
CA GLY A 75 -9.05 -16.91 -10.50
C GLY A 75 -8.76 -15.47 -10.94
N ILE A 76 -8.96 -14.49 -10.04
CA ILE A 76 -8.60 -13.09 -10.32
C ILE A 76 -7.09 -12.93 -10.52
N ILE A 77 -6.24 -13.68 -9.79
CA ILE A 77 -4.79 -13.61 -9.98
C ILE A 77 -4.38 -14.13 -11.37
N GLU A 78 -4.99 -15.22 -11.84
CA GLU A 78 -4.72 -15.77 -13.17
C GLU A 78 -5.16 -14.82 -14.28
N GLU A 79 -6.34 -14.19 -14.13
CA GLU A 79 -6.83 -13.17 -15.06
C GLU A 79 -5.92 -11.94 -15.08
N LEU A 80 -5.55 -11.42 -13.89
CA LEU A 80 -4.68 -10.25 -13.77
C LEU A 80 -3.29 -10.54 -14.36
N GLN A 81 -2.75 -11.74 -14.19
CA GLN A 81 -1.49 -12.15 -14.81
C GLN A 81 -1.58 -12.22 -16.33
N ASN A 82 -2.71 -12.69 -16.87
CA ASN A 82 -2.94 -12.72 -18.30
C ASN A 82 -3.04 -11.31 -18.88
N ASP A 83 -3.81 -10.41 -18.24
CA ASP A 83 -3.92 -9.01 -18.65
C ASP A 83 -2.57 -8.28 -18.61
N VAL A 84 -1.75 -8.52 -17.58
CA VAL A 84 -0.40 -7.97 -17.51
C VAL A 84 0.47 -8.51 -18.65
N SER A 85 0.37 -9.80 -18.99
CA SER A 85 1.12 -10.40 -20.09
C SER A 85 0.71 -9.83 -21.44
N ARG A 86 -0.60 -9.64 -21.65
CA ARG A 86 -1.16 -9.04 -22.85
C ARG A 86 -0.73 -7.58 -23.01
N MET A 87 -0.87 -6.76 -21.95
CA MET A 87 -0.41 -5.36 -21.98
C MET A 87 1.08 -5.23 -22.26
N LYS A 88 1.90 -6.19 -21.77
CA LYS A 88 3.34 -6.21 -22.04
C LYS A 88 3.64 -6.52 -23.51
N GLN A 89 2.91 -7.47 -24.11
CA GLN A 89 3.02 -7.77 -25.53
C GLN A 89 2.61 -6.57 -26.39
N GLU A 90 1.47 -5.96 -26.10
CA GLU A 90 0.98 -4.76 -26.81
C GLU A 90 1.97 -3.60 -26.71
N ASN A 91 2.57 -3.36 -25.53
CA ASN A 91 3.63 -2.35 -25.38
C ASN A 91 4.85 -2.69 -26.24
N LEU A 92 5.32 -3.95 -26.21
CA LEU A 92 6.51 -4.37 -26.96
C LEU A 92 6.32 -4.20 -28.46
N GLU A 93 5.15 -4.55 -28.99
CA GLU A 93 4.80 -4.34 -30.40
C GLU A 93 4.82 -2.84 -30.76
N ARG A 94 4.27 -2.00 -29.88
CA ARG A 94 4.28 -0.53 -30.06
C ARG A 94 5.70 0.04 -30.05
N TYR A 95 6.59 -0.50 -29.22
CA TYR A 95 8.00 -0.12 -29.22
C TYR A 95 8.71 -0.53 -30.50
N GLN A 96 8.44 -1.73 -31.02
CA GLN A 96 9.03 -2.19 -32.28
C GLN A 96 8.51 -1.41 -33.49
N ASP A 97 7.24 -1.00 -33.49
CA ASP A 97 6.70 -0.10 -34.52
C ASP A 97 7.39 1.27 -34.47
N LEU A 98 7.52 1.86 -33.28
CA LEU A 98 8.25 3.11 -33.09
C LEU A 98 9.70 3.01 -33.56
N ASP A 99 10.38 1.91 -33.23
CA ASP A 99 11.76 1.67 -33.64
C ASP A 99 11.90 1.50 -35.16
N ARG A 100 10.98 0.77 -35.80
CA ARG A 100 10.91 0.65 -37.27
C ARG A 100 10.68 2.00 -37.94
N ARG A 101 9.78 2.83 -37.40
CA ARG A 101 9.48 4.17 -37.95
C ARG A 101 10.65 5.15 -37.77
N ILE A 102 11.33 5.11 -36.63
CA ILE A 102 12.53 5.92 -36.38
C ILE A 102 13.68 5.44 -37.29
N SER A 103 13.88 4.13 -37.40
CA SER A 103 14.94 3.54 -38.23
C SER A 103 14.69 3.69 -39.73
N SER A 104 13.43 3.74 -40.17
CA SER A 104 13.06 4.01 -41.56
C SER A 104 12.99 5.50 -41.92
N GLY A 105 13.24 6.40 -40.96
CA GLY A 105 13.26 7.86 -41.21
C GLY A 105 11.90 8.46 -41.59
N ALA A 106 10.79 7.75 -41.35
CA ALA A 106 9.46 8.20 -41.71
C ALA A 106 8.90 9.15 -40.64
N ALA A 107 9.04 10.47 -40.89
CA ALA A 107 8.31 11.51 -40.17
C ALA A 107 6.79 11.24 -40.27
N PRO A 108 5.98 11.53 -39.22
CA PRO A 108 4.54 11.39 -39.31
C PRO A 108 4.00 12.35 -40.38
N ALA A 109 3.32 11.81 -41.39
CA ALA A 109 2.50 12.60 -42.30
C ALA A 109 1.35 13.19 -41.47
N ALA A 110 1.47 14.50 -41.18
CA ALA A 110 0.36 15.30 -40.72
C ALA A 110 -0.70 15.32 -41.84
N THR A 111 -1.93 14.98 -41.47
CA THR A 111 -3.14 15.19 -42.27
C THR A 111 -3.31 16.69 -42.57
N PRO A 112 -3.59 17.11 -43.82
CA PRO A 112 -3.95 18.48 -44.12
C PRO A 112 -5.47 18.73 -43.98
N ASP A 113 -5.81 20.02 -43.91
CA ASP A 113 -7.15 20.64 -44.02
C ASP A 113 -7.88 20.91 -42.66
N ASN A 114 -8.44 22.08 -42.35
CA ASN A 114 -8.63 23.36 -43.05
C ASN A 114 -8.90 24.49 -42.03
N SER A 115 -8.44 25.70 -42.36
CA SER A 115 -8.96 27.05 -42.07
C SER A 115 -9.95 27.31 -40.92
N SER A 116 -9.57 28.26 -40.04
CA SER A 116 -10.32 29.52 -39.99
C SER A 116 -9.41 30.72 -39.67
N THR A 117 -9.46 31.68 -40.58
CA THR A 117 -8.93 33.04 -40.50
C THR A 117 -9.61 33.86 -39.41
N GLY A 118 -8.84 34.63 -38.65
CA GLY A 118 -9.34 35.67 -37.74
C GLY A 118 -8.18 36.52 -37.24
N GLY A 119 -8.03 37.72 -37.78
CA GLY A 119 -6.80 38.50 -37.69
C GLY A 119 -6.61 39.31 -36.40
N ALA A 120 -5.44 39.97 -36.40
CA ALA A 120 -5.14 41.29 -35.82
C ALA A 120 -4.32 41.35 -34.52
N ASN A 121 -3.03 41.57 -34.74
CA ASN A 121 -2.17 42.63 -34.21
C ASN A 121 -2.01 42.88 -32.70
N SER A 122 -0.74 42.71 -32.32
CA SER A 122 0.04 43.37 -31.28
C SER A 122 -0.31 44.83 -30.95
N ALA A 123 -0.41 45.09 -29.65
CA ALA A 123 -0.05 46.31 -28.90
C ALA A 123 -0.36 46.03 -27.41
N ALA A 124 0.33 46.49 -26.38
CA ALA A 124 1.61 47.14 -26.17
C ALA A 124 1.88 47.07 -24.64
N THR A 125 3.16 47.05 -24.28
CA THR A 125 3.79 47.55 -23.03
C THR A 125 2.93 47.95 -21.82
N GLY A 126 3.27 47.36 -20.66
CA GLY A 126 2.95 47.88 -19.32
C GLY A 126 3.89 47.28 -18.27
N ALA A 127 4.86 48.06 -17.83
CA ALA A 127 5.91 47.70 -16.88
C ALA A 127 5.38 47.48 -15.44
N ALA A 128 6.03 46.58 -14.70
CA ALA A 128 6.41 46.83 -13.29
C ALA A 128 7.46 45.82 -12.84
N ALA A 129 8.63 46.35 -12.48
CA ALA A 129 9.70 45.66 -11.81
C ALA A 129 9.28 45.25 -10.39
N GLY A 130 9.57 44.00 -10.04
CA GLY A 130 9.58 43.49 -8.68
C GLY A 130 10.76 42.54 -8.55
N ALA A 131 11.95 43.09 -8.28
CA ALA A 131 13.13 42.31 -7.98
C ALA A 131 12.92 41.61 -6.63
N ASN A 132 12.77 40.29 -6.64
CA ASN A 132 12.91 39.48 -5.45
C ASN A 132 13.98 38.40 -5.68
N ALA A 133 14.67 38.12 -4.59
CA ALA A 133 16.00 37.55 -4.49
C ALA A 133 16.17 36.17 -5.11
N ALA A 134 17.43 35.88 -5.45
CA ALA A 134 17.95 34.63 -5.97
C ALA A 134 17.41 33.40 -5.23
N GLN A 135 16.60 32.61 -5.93
CA GLN A 135 16.20 31.26 -5.52
C GLN A 135 17.15 30.24 -6.19
N PRO A 136 17.64 29.19 -5.49
CA PRO A 136 18.45 28.14 -6.09
C PRO A 136 17.72 27.48 -7.27
N PRO A 137 18.42 26.86 -8.24
CA PRO A 137 17.78 26.38 -9.46
C PRO A 137 16.66 25.41 -9.11
N ALA A 138 15.43 25.81 -9.41
CA ALA A 138 14.27 24.96 -9.35
C ALA A 138 14.59 23.72 -10.19
N ALA A 139 14.56 22.54 -9.56
CA ALA A 139 14.54 21.29 -10.28
C ALA A 139 13.44 21.42 -11.33
N SER A 140 13.82 21.35 -12.60
CA SER A 140 12.92 21.45 -13.74
C SER A 140 11.89 20.34 -13.63
N SER A 141 10.73 20.66 -13.08
CA SER A 141 9.53 19.86 -13.20
C SER A 141 9.10 19.95 -14.66
N GLU A 142 9.64 19.05 -15.48
CA GLU A 142 9.15 18.84 -16.84
C GLU A 142 7.65 18.54 -16.74
N PRO A 143 6.79 19.19 -17.54
CA PRO A 143 5.45 18.67 -17.79
C PRO A 143 5.61 17.25 -18.34
N GLY A 144 5.44 16.26 -17.48
CA GLY A 144 5.72 14.88 -17.80
C GLY A 144 4.67 14.35 -18.76
N ASP A 145 5.12 13.82 -19.90
CA ASP A 145 4.30 12.94 -20.72
C ASP A 145 3.76 11.82 -19.80
N PRO A 146 2.43 11.68 -19.63
CA PRO A 146 1.85 10.71 -18.69
C PRO A 146 2.29 9.26 -18.96
N ALA A 147 2.61 8.93 -20.22
CA ALA A 147 3.13 7.62 -20.58
C ALA A 147 4.56 7.44 -20.06
N LYS A 148 5.41 8.46 -20.16
CA LYS A 148 6.76 8.43 -19.59
C LYS A 148 6.70 8.30 -18.08
N GLU A 149 5.88 9.11 -17.40
CA GLU A 149 5.72 9.02 -15.94
C GLU A 149 5.34 7.60 -15.50
N LYS A 150 4.34 7.01 -16.16
CA LYS A 150 3.92 5.63 -15.89
C LYS A 150 5.07 4.63 -16.09
N LEU A 151 5.87 4.77 -17.15
CA LEU A 151 7.02 3.89 -17.40
C LEU A 151 8.08 3.97 -16.29
N TYR A 152 8.42 5.16 -15.80
CA TYR A 152 9.36 5.30 -14.68
C TYR A 152 8.79 4.68 -13.39
N TYR A 153 7.51 4.90 -13.13
CA TYR A 153 6.82 4.31 -11.98
C TYR A 153 6.79 2.78 -12.05
N ASP A 154 6.39 2.22 -13.20
CA ASP A 154 6.30 0.78 -13.42
C ASP A 154 7.68 0.11 -13.31
N ALA A 155 8.73 0.74 -13.85
CA ALA A 155 10.11 0.26 -13.71
C ALA A 155 10.58 0.22 -12.25
N ALA A 156 10.23 1.23 -11.45
CA ALA A 156 10.51 1.23 -10.01
C ALA A 156 9.75 0.11 -9.28
N PHE A 157 8.50 -0.14 -9.68
CA PHE A 157 7.68 -1.20 -9.10
C PHE A 157 8.16 -2.60 -9.47
N ASP A 158 8.70 -2.81 -10.68
CA ASP A 158 9.29 -4.08 -11.08
C ASP A 158 10.53 -4.46 -10.25
N LEU A 159 11.27 -3.47 -9.74
CA LEU A 159 12.38 -3.72 -8.79
C LEU A 159 11.87 -4.27 -7.44
N ILE A 160 10.69 -3.84 -6.98
CA ILE A 160 10.04 -4.44 -5.80
C ILE A 160 9.73 -5.92 -6.05
N LYS A 161 9.18 -6.25 -7.24
CA LYS A 161 8.88 -7.65 -7.60
C LYS A 161 10.13 -8.52 -7.62
N GLN A 162 11.25 -7.95 -8.06
CA GLN A 162 12.57 -8.59 -8.05
C GLN A 162 13.23 -8.63 -6.66
N LYS A 163 12.60 -8.03 -5.65
CA LYS A 163 13.12 -7.85 -4.28
C LYS A 163 14.43 -7.05 -4.22
N ASP A 164 14.72 -6.28 -5.27
CA ASP A 164 15.86 -5.36 -5.29
C ASP A 164 15.43 -4.03 -4.65
N PHE A 165 15.27 -4.05 -3.33
CA PHE A 165 14.72 -2.93 -2.57
C PHE A 165 15.65 -1.71 -2.57
N ASP A 166 16.97 -1.92 -2.67
CA ASP A 166 17.92 -0.82 -2.80
C ASP A 166 17.70 -0.04 -4.11
N LYS A 167 17.67 -0.73 -5.26
CA LYS A 167 17.39 -0.06 -6.53
C LYS A 167 15.96 0.49 -6.57
N ALA A 168 14.97 -0.20 -6.00
CA ALA A 168 13.60 0.28 -5.94
C ALA A 168 13.52 1.63 -5.19
N SER A 169 14.18 1.74 -4.03
CA SER A 169 14.20 2.98 -3.25
C SER A 169 14.84 4.14 -4.02
N GLN A 170 15.91 3.87 -4.77
CA GLN A 170 16.57 4.86 -5.62
C GLN A 170 15.67 5.28 -6.79
N ALA A 171 15.00 4.33 -7.43
CA ALA A 171 14.10 4.59 -8.55
C ALA A 171 12.88 5.41 -8.14
N PHE A 172 12.24 5.11 -7.00
CA PHE A 172 11.14 5.93 -6.48
C PHE A 172 11.60 7.34 -6.09
N ASN A 173 12.75 7.48 -5.44
CA ASN A 173 13.31 8.81 -5.14
C ASN A 173 13.57 9.61 -6.42
N ALA A 174 14.15 8.98 -7.45
CA ALA A 174 14.37 9.63 -8.74
C ALA A 174 13.04 10.04 -9.40
N PHE A 175 12.03 9.16 -9.35
CA PHE A 175 10.68 9.44 -9.85
C PHE A 175 10.06 10.65 -9.13
N LEU A 176 10.08 10.69 -7.80
CA LEU A 176 9.51 11.76 -6.99
C LEU A 176 10.22 13.10 -7.17
N ARG A 177 11.54 13.07 -7.43
CA ARG A 177 12.30 14.28 -7.77
C ARG A 177 11.99 14.78 -9.18
N LYS A 178 11.79 13.88 -10.13
CA LYS A 178 11.57 14.22 -11.54
C LYS A 178 10.12 14.63 -11.82
N TYR A 179 9.16 13.93 -11.22
CA TYR A 179 7.73 14.09 -11.43
C TYR A 179 6.98 14.31 -10.11
N PRO A 180 7.31 15.37 -9.34
CA PRO A 180 6.74 15.60 -8.01
C PRO A 180 5.22 15.82 -8.03
N ASN A 181 4.66 16.27 -9.16
CA ASN A 181 3.24 16.56 -9.36
C ASN A 181 2.51 15.46 -10.16
N SER A 182 3.16 14.34 -10.44
CA SER A 182 2.53 13.23 -11.17
C SER A 182 1.32 12.69 -10.43
N GLN A 183 0.33 12.20 -11.17
CA GLN A 183 -0.77 11.40 -10.60
C GLN A 183 -0.27 10.16 -9.84
N TYR A 184 0.92 9.65 -10.17
CA TYR A 184 1.53 8.51 -9.48
C TYR A 184 2.38 8.92 -8.28
N ALA A 185 2.64 10.22 -8.06
CA ALA A 185 3.60 10.68 -7.05
C ALA A 185 3.17 10.32 -5.62
N GLY A 186 1.88 10.49 -5.28
CA GLY A 186 1.35 10.07 -3.98
C GLY A 186 1.49 8.56 -3.74
N ASN A 187 1.30 7.75 -4.77
CA ASN A 187 1.48 6.30 -4.70
C ASN A 187 2.96 5.90 -4.64
N ALA A 188 3.82 6.55 -5.43
CA ALA A 188 5.27 6.35 -5.42
C ALA A 188 5.87 6.66 -4.04
N GLN A 189 5.40 7.73 -3.40
CA GLN A 189 5.81 8.08 -2.04
C GLN A 189 5.40 7.02 -1.02
N TYR A 190 4.19 6.47 -1.14
CA TYR A 190 3.74 5.34 -0.32
C TYR A 190 4.62 4.09 -0.53
N TRP A 191 4.91 3.73 -1.79
CA TRP A 191 5.78 2.60 -2.10
C TRP A 191 7.21 2.79 -1.63
N LEU A 192 7.74 4.00 -1.66
CA LEU A 192 9.04 4.30 -1.06
C LEU A 192 9.06 3.97 0.44
N GLY A 193 7.98 4.26 1.16
CA GLY A 193 7.81 3.87 2.56
C GLY A 193 7.80 2.35 2.76
N GLU A 194 7.03 1.63 1.95
CA GLU A 194 6.96 0.15 2.01
C GLU A 194 8.31 -0.50 1.65
N VAL A 195 9.04 0.05 0.67
CA VAL A 195 10.37 -0.41 0.28
C VAL A 195 11.37 -0.16 1.42
N ASN A 196 11.37 1.01 2.04
CA ASN A 196 12.23 1.31 3.19
C ASN A 196 11.92 0.39 4.38
N LEU A 197 10.64 0.08 4.61
CA LEU A 197 10.25 -0.93 5.62
C LEU A 197 10.80 -2.32 5.30
N ALA A 198 10.74 -2.74 4.04
CA ALA A 198 11.28 -4.04 3.60
C ALA A 198 12.81 -4.12 3.77
N LYS A 199 13.51 -2.99 3.65
CA LYS A 199 14.95 -2.88 3.94
C LYS A 199 15.29 -2.84 5.43
N GLY A 200 14.30 -2.65 6.30
CA GLY A 200 14.51 -2.40 7.73
C GLY A 200 14.90 -0.96 8.07
N ASP A 201 14.87 -0.05 7.11
CA ASP A 201 15.10 1.38 7.34
C ASP A 201 13.83 2.04 7.88
N LEU A 202 13.64 1.92 9.20
CA LEU A 202 12.46 2.46 9.88
C LEU A 202 12.40 3.99 9.80
N GLN A 203 13.54 4.68 9.85
CA GLN A 203 13.56 6.13 9.80
C GLN A 203 13.19 6.63 8.39
N GLY A 204 13.78 6.05 7.35
CA GLY A 204 13.43 6.35 5.96
C GLY A 204 11.98 5.99 5.63
N ALA A 205 11.44 4.92 6.21
CA ALA A 205 10.04 4.56 6.05
C ALA A 205 9.10 5.56 6.72
N SER A 206 9.37 5.94 7.97
CA SER A 206 8.58 6.93 8.70
C SER A 206 8.52 8.25 7.93
N GLN A 207 9.66 8.76 7.48
CA GLN A 207 9.71 9.96 6.66
C GLN A 207 8.88 9.81 5.38
N ALA A 208 9.05 8.70 4.66
CA ALA A 208 8.35 8.50 3.39
C ALA A 208 6.83 8.48 3.56
N PHE A 209 6.30 7.78 4.57
CA PHE A 209 4.86 7.75 4.85
C PHE A 209 4.31 9.09 5.34
N ALA A 210 5.05 9.80 6.20
CA ALA A 210 4.65 11.13 6.65
C ALA A 210 4.54 12.11 5.48
N GLU A 211 5.47 12.04 4.52
CA GLU A 211 5.48 12.87 3.33
C GLU A 211 4.26 12.62 2.41
N VAL A 212 3.61 11.44 2.45
CA VAL A 212 2.37 11.22 1.69
C VAL A 212 1.28 12.19 2.14
N GLY A 213 1.07 12.32 3.46
CA GLY A 213 0.09 13.25 4.02
C GLY A 213 0.48 14.72 3.85
N GLN A 214 1.78 15.02 3.90
CA GLN A 214 2.28 16.40 3.81
C GLN A 214 2.29 16.94 2.38
N LYS A 215 2.77 16.15 1.41
CA LYS A 215 2.93 16.56 0.01
C LYS A 215 1.72 16.22 -0.85
N TYR A 216 1.00 15.15 -0.51
CA TYR A 216 -0.14 14.63 -1.28
C TYR A 216 -1.42 14.50 -0.43
N PRO A 217 -1.87 15.55 0.28
CA PRO A 217 -2.93 15.47 1.30
C PRO A 217 -4.29 15.00 0.77
N LYS A 218 -4.53 15.11 -0.54
CA LYS A 218 -5.77 14.67 -1.20
C LYS A 218 -5.69 13.25 -1.79
N HIS A 219 -4.55 12.59 -1.69
CA HIS A 219 -4.34 11.28 -2.31
C HIS A 219 -5.03 10.17 -1.53
N SER A 220 -5.56 9.17 -2.23
CA SER A 220 -6.32 8.07 -1.61
C SER A 220 -5.51 7.21 -0.65
N LYS A 221 -4.17 7.20 -0.79
CA LYS A 221 -3.23 6.48 0.09
C LYS A 221 -2.91 7.20 1.40
N VAL A 222 -3.33 8.44 1.61
CA VAL A 222 -3.03 9.16 2.86
C VAL A 222 -3.47 8.39 4.12
N PRO A 223 -4.72 7.90 4.26
CA PRO A 223 -5.13 7.15 5.44
C PRO A 223 -4.28 5.88 5.66
N ASP A 224 -4.00 5.13 4.59
CA ASP A 224 -3.14 3.94 4.66
C ASP A 224 -1.71 4.31 5.10
N SER A 225 -1.17 5.41 4.57
CA SER A 225 0.18 5.89 4.87
C SER A 225 0.32 6.32 6.32
N LEU A 226 -0.67 7.03 6.86
CA LEU A 226 -0.68 7.43 8.27
C LEU A 226 -0.77 6.23 9.20
N TYR A 227 -1.58 5.22 8.86
CA TYR A 227 -1.60 3.98 9.64
C TYR A 227 -0.27 3.23 9.57
N LYS A 228 0.36 3.16 8.39
CA LYS A 228 1.71 2.59 8.23
C LYS A 228 2.76 3.37 9.01
N LEU A 229 2.69 4.70 9.02
CA LEU A 229 3.53 5.55 9.85
C LEU A 229 3.38 5.19 11.33
N ALA A 230 2.16 5.01 11.83
CA ALA A 230 1.94 4.57 13.21
C ALA A 230 2.55 3.20 13.50
N ASP A 231 2.50 2.24 12.56
CA ASP A 231 3.19 0.95 12.68
C ASP A 231 4.72 1.13 12.77
N VAL A 232 5.30 1.97 11.90
CA VAL A 232 6.75 2.24 11.90
C VAL A 232 7.18 2.92 13.21
N GLU A 233 6.46 3.94 13.66
CA GLU A 233 6.74 4.63 14.93
C GLU A 233 6.62 3.69 16.13
N ARG A 234 5.68 2.73 16.09
CA ARG A 234 5.55 1.69 17.11
C ARG A 234 6.77 0.78 17.16
N ARG A 235 7.27 0.35 15.99
CA ARG A 235 8.49 -0.46 15.88
C ARG A 235 9.74 0.28 16.36
N MET A 236 9.73 1.62 16.28
CA MET A 236 10.78 2.49 16.84
C MET A 236 10.57 2.79 18.34
N GLY A 237 9.48 2.35 18.96
CA GLY A 237 9.19 2.56 20.38
C GLY A 237 8.58 3.93 20.73
N HIS A 238 8.15 4.71 19.74
CA HIS A 238 7.61 6.05 19.95
C HIS A 238 6.10 6.04 20.29
N THR A 239 5.71 5.40 21.39
CA THR A 239 4.30 5.16 21.77
C THR A 239 3.42 6.41 21.79
N ASP A 240 3.94 7.55 22.25
CA ASP A 240 3.17 8.81 22.28
C ASP A 240 2.82 9.30 20.87
N LYS A 241 3.77 9.20 19.93
CA LYS A 241 3.51 9.54 18.52
C LYS A 241 2.49 8.60 17.91
N VAL A 242 2.59 7.29 18.21
CA VAL A 242 1.62 6.29 17.73
C VAL A 242 0.21 6.67 18.15
N LYS A 243 -0.01 6.99 19.44
CA LYS A 243 -1.34 7.40 19.93
C LYS A 243 -1.87 8.61 19.16
N GLY A 244 -1.05 9.64 18.97
CA GLY A 244 -1.41 10.84 18.20
C GLY A 244 -1.76 10.54 16.74
N ILE A 245 -0.94 9.75 16.05
CA ILE A 245 -1.18 9.39 14.64
C ILE A 245 -2.44 8.54 14.48
N LEU A 246 -2.65 7.54 15.34
CA LEU A 246 -3.87 6.72 15.28
C LEU A 246 -5.12 7.57 15.51
N GLN A 247 -5.12 8.46 16.50
CA GLN A 247 -6.22 9.40 16.73
C GLN A 247 -6.45 10.32 15.52
N GLN A 248 -5.39 10.77 14.86
CA GLN A 248 -5.48 11.55 13.64
C GLN A 248 -6.19 10.77 12.52
N VAL A 249 -5.80 9.51 12.28
CA VAL A 249 -6.44 8.67 11.25
C VAL A 249 -7.94 8.50 11.53
N ILE A 250 -8.31 8.24 12.78
CA ILE A 250 -9.71 8.05 13.20
C ILE A 250 -10.53 9.32 12.99
N THR A 251 -9.95 10.48 13.33
CA THR A 251 -10.65 11.77 13.29
C THR A 251 -10.76 12.33 11.87
N GLN A 252 -9.68 12.24 11.09
CA GLN A 252 -9.61 12.86 9.76
C GLN A 252 -10.10 11.94 8.64
N TYR A 253 -10.05 10.62 8.81
CA TYR A 253 -10.43 9.64 7.78
C TYR A 253 -11.44 8.60 8.30
N PRO A 254 -12.57 9.02 8.91
CA PRO A 254 -13.56 8.10 9.44
C PRO A 254 -14.14 7.19 8.34
N GLY A 255 -14.45 5.95 8.69
CA GLY A 255 -15.03 4.96 7.77
C GLY A 255 -14.02 4.27 6.83
N THR A 256 -12.74 4.67 6.84
CA THR A 256 -11.69 3.95 6.10
C THR A 256 -11.25 2.69 6.86
N SER A 257 -10.73 1.68 6.13
CA SER A 257 -10.13 0.50 6.75
C SER A 257 -8.96 0.87 7.69
N ALA A 258 -8.18 1.89 7.34
CA ALA A 258 -7.12 2.43 8.19
C ALA A 258 -7.67 2.97 9.53
N ALA A 259 -8.80 3.69 9.52
CA ALA A 259 -9.44 4.18 10.74
C ALA A 259 -9.98 3.03 11.62
N GLN A 260 -10.55 1.98 11.02
CA GLN A 260 -10.99 0.79 11.77
C GLN A 260 -9.82 0.08 12.45
N LEU A 261 -8.71 -0.10 11.71
CA LEU A 261 -7.48 -0.67 12.28
C LEU A 261 -6.90 0.24 13.38
N ALA A 262 -6.91 1.55 13.18
CA ALA A 262 -6.43 2.51 14.16
C ALA A 262 -7.25 2.49 15.45
N GLN A 263 -8.58 2.40 15.37
CA GLN A 263 -9.46 2.25 16.55
C GLN A 263 -9.11 1.00 17.35
N ARG A 264 -8.99 -0.13 16.67
CA ARG A 264 -8.65 -1.42 17.29
C ARG A 264 -7.29 -1.36 17.99
N ASP A 265 -6.30 -0.76 17.34
CA ASP A 265 -4.95 -0.71 17.87
C ASP A 265 -4.83 0.29 19.02
N LEU A 266 -5.55 1.42 18.98
CA LEU A 266 -5.56 2.41 20.07
C LEU A 266 -6.13 1.83 21.37
N GLN A 267 -7.10 0.91 21.29
CA GLN A 267 -7.66 0.21 22.46
C GLN A 267 -6.67 -0.75 23.14
N LYS A 268 -5.58 -1.10 22.47
CA LYS A 268 -4.56 -2.05 22.97
C LYS A 268 -3.30 -1.36 23.53
N LEU A 269 -3.18 -0.03 23.37
CA LEU A 269 -2.05 0.80 23.81
C LEU A 269 -2.28 1.42 25.20
#